data_AF-A0A178WUZ1-F1
#
_entry.id   AF-A0A178WUZ1-F1
#
_cell.length_a   1.000
_cell.length_b   1.000
_cell.length_c   1.000
_cell.angle_alpha   90.00
_cell.angle_beta   90.00
_cell.angle_gamma   90.00
#
_symmetry.space_group_name_H-M   'P 1'
#
loop_
_entity.id
_entity.type
_entity.pdbx_description
1 polymer ?
#
loop_
_entity_poly.entity_id
_entity_poly.type
_entity_poly.pdbx_seq_one_letter_code
_entity_poly.pdbx_strand_id
1 'polypeptide(L)'
;MKHPVHTPVIAADGGVLRFALADLLGGEAQSMRIELLDADAAEPWLTRLIGPEASLTALRAGHAEVPAQPDLAALALLLWARRWWPASPTLGIPSLDPALLDLEAAVATTAVEDVAEGLLDGFEASPAELFDQASNSGLFAAARPVPGEVRLRCARLSAWFDSQDDLVRAEAAAGLAARLESVAPGRRAYALAAGSGPGASGEGVLAEGRASVDWARVPPGILDAAEDTVTWRIVATPAAARLEVEVAGALDDASLTAVATHDGEPFAEAALDLGSAGFAGTADLDEAGARLAATPALRFDLVVGAAGQDVEGTTPQDRAEVVSLVRAREALPPQVQTLAERAASRDADEEF
;
A
#
# COMPACT_ATOMS: atom_id res chain seq x y z
N MET A 1 1.49 -10.65 -18.51
CA MET A 1 2.08 -9.35 -18.13
C MET A 1 2.75 -9.53 -16.78
N LYS A 2 3.72 -8.69 -16.38
CA LYS A 2 4.16 -8.68 -14.97
C LYS A 2 3.07 -7.99 -14.15
N HIS A 3 2.74 -8.55 -12.98
CA HIS A 3 1.73 -7.99 -12.09
C HIS A 3 2.07 -6.52 -11.72
N PRO A 4 1.08 -5.61 -11.55
CA PRO A 4 1.32 -4.19 -11.25
C PRO A 4 2.23 -3.93 -10.05
N VAL A 5 2.26 -4.85 -9.08
CA VAL A 5 3.17 -4.80 -7.92
C VAL A 5 4.65 -4.66 -8.32
N HIS A 6 5.06 -5.13 -9.50
CA HIS A 6 6.45 -5.06 -9.99
C HIS A 6 6.73 -3.84 -10.87
N THR A 7 5.72 -3.04 -11.17
CA THR A 7 5.82 -1.94 -12.11
C THR A 7 5.22 -0.69 -11.48
N PRO A 8 6.00 0.04 -10.65
CA PRO A 8 5.60 1.36 -10.20
C PRO A 8 5.26 2.24 -11.39
N VAL A 9 4.12 2.92 -11.30
CA VAL A 9 3.59 3.76 -12.36
C VAL A 9 3.27 5.15 -11.84
N ILE A 10 3.23 6.10 -12.77
CA ILE A 10 2.59 7.40 -12.58
C ILE A 10 1.62 7.57 -13.73
N ALA A 11 0.36 7.81 -13.41
CA ALA A 11 -0.64 8.22 -14.39
C ALA A 11 -0.35 9.66 -14.88
N ALA A 12 -0.28 9.82 -16.19
CA ALA A 12 -0.01 11.11 -16.83
C ALA A 12 -1.13 11.43 -17.82
N ASP A 13 -1.36 12.72 -18.11
CA ASP A 13 -2.38 13.12 -19.06
C ASP A 13 -2.04 12.57 -20.46
N GLY A 14 -2.86 11.65 -20.96
CA GLY A 14 -2.59 10.92 -22.20
C GLY A 14 -1.48 9.87 -22.14
N GLY A 15 -1.01 9.42 -20.97
CA GLY A 15 0.04 8.40 -20.89
C GLY A 15 0.28 7.77 -19.52
N VAL A 16 1.28 6.90 -19.45
CA VAL A 16 1.74 6.28 -18.20
C VAL A 16 3.27 6.27 -18.19
N LEU A 17 3.85 6.69 -17.07
CA LEU A 17 5.27 6.53 -16.80
C LEU A 17 5.48 5.27 -15.99
N ARG A 18 6.45 4.44 -16.36
CA ARG A 18 6.77 3.17 -15.72
C ARG A 18 8.22 3.13 -15.28
N PHE A 19 8.45 2.52 -14.13
CA PHE A 19 9.77 2.29 -13.58
C PHE A 19 9.97 0.81 -13.27
N ALA A 20 11.23 0.37 -13.24
CA ALA A 20 11.59 -0.93 -12.70
C ALA A 20 11.57 -0.85 -11.16
N LEU A 21 10.80 -1.72 -10.50
CA LEU A 21 10.70 -1.74 -9.05
C LEU A 21 12.07 -1.90 -8.38
N ALA A 22 12.91 -2.81 -8.89
CA ALA A 22 14.22 -3.08 -8.33
C ALA A 22 15.13 -1.83 -8.32
N ASP A 23 15.13 -1.06 -9.40
CA ASP A 23 15.96 0.15 -9.50
C ASP A 23 15.42 1.27 -8.59
N LEU A 24 14.09 1.42 -8.49
CA LEU A 24 13.46 2.37 -7.58
C LEU A 24 13.75 2.04 -6.11
N LEU A 25 13.54 0.77 -5.71
CA LEU A 25 13.82 0.34 -4.34
C LEU A 25 15.32 0.41 -4.03
N GLY A 26 16.19 0.18 -5.02
CA GLY A 26 17.64 0.37 -4.91
C GLY A 26 18.10 1.83 -4.83
N GLY A 27 17.22 2.81 -5.12
CA GLY A 27 17.57 4.23 -5.13
C GLY A 27 18.42 4.67 -6.32
N GLU A 28 18.47 3.86 -7.38
CA GLU A 28 19.33 4.06 -8.55
C GLU A 28 18.53 3.99 -9.85
N ALA A 29 17.28 4.43 -9.87
CA ALA A 29 16.48 4.49 -11.10
C ALA A 29 17.24 5.26 -12.20
N GLN A 30 17.72 4.54 -13.22
CA GLN A 30 18.53 5.12 -14.31
C GLN A 30 17.66 5.55 -15.49
N SER A 31 16.58 4.80 -15.74
CA SER A 31 15.67 5.02 -16.85
C SER A 31 14.22 4.90 -16.41
N MET A 32 13.35 5.59 -17.14
CA MET A 32 11.91 5.45 -17.05
C MET A 32 11.33 5.28 -18.45
N ARG A 33 10.27 4.47 -18.54
CA ARG A 33 9.55 4.22 -19.78
C ARG A 33 8.30 5.07 -19.80
N ILE A 34 8.08 5.81 -20.87
CA ILE A 34 6.86 6.57 -21.13
C ILE A 34 6.04 5.80 -22.16
N GLU A 35 4.79 5.46 -21.84
CA GLU A 35 3.83 4.86 -22.76
C GLU A 35 2.72 5.88 -23.05
N LEU A 36 2.50 6.19 -24.33
CA LEU A 36 1.52 7.19 -24.76
C LEU A 36 0.22 6.51 -25.16
N LEU A 37 -0.88 6.97 -24.56
CA LEU A 37 -2.24 6.49 -24.81
C LEU A 37 -3.02 7.51 -25.66
N ASP A 38 -2.78 8.80 -25.43
CA ASP A 38 -3.30 9.92 -26.20
C ASP A 38 -2.16 10.91 -26.48
N ALA A 39 -1.78 11.00 -27.76
CA ALA A 39 -0.66 11.83 -28.19
C ALA A 39 -0.97 13.34 -28.08
N ASP A 40 -2.23 13.74 -28.26
CA ASP A 40 -2.61 15.15 -28.25
C ASP A 40 -2.63 15.69 -26.81
N ALA A 41 -3.11 14.88 -25.87
CA ALA A 41 -3.03 15.20 -24.45
C ALA A 41 -1.59 15.17 -23.92
N ALA A 42 -0.76 14.23 -24.41
CA ALA A 42 0.59 14.07 -23.90
C ALA A 42 1.62 15.09 -24.43
N GLU A 43 1.42 15.66 -25.62
CA GLU A 43 2.40 16.54 -26.28
C GLU A 43 2.90 17.69 -25.40
N PRO A 44 2.04 18.47 -24.71
CA PRO A 44 2.48 19.66 -23.98
C PRO A 44 3.46 19.35 -22.85
N TRP A 45 3.15 18.37 -21.99
CA TRP A 45 4.03 18.01 -20.89
C TRP A 45 5.23 17.20 -21.36
N LEU A 46 5.08 16.37 -22.40
CA LEU A 46 6.17 15.56 -22.94
C LEU A 46 7.25 16.46 -23.55
N THR A 47 6.86 17.49 -24.29
CA THR A 47 7.78 18.48 -24.85
C THR A 47 8.52 19.25 -23.75
N ARG A 48 7.88 19.58 -22.62
CA ARG A 48 8.56 20.19 -21.46
C ARG A 48 9.55 19.23 -20.80
N LEU A 49 9.17 17.97 -20.65
CA LEU A 49 9.94 16.96 -19.93
C LEU A 49 11.21 16.52 -20.67
N ILE A 50 11.10 16.22 -21.97
CA ILE A 50 12.19 15.59 -22.74
C ILE A 50 12.68 16.45 -23.91
N GLY A 51 12.07 17.63 -24.12
CA GLY A 51 12.39 18.55 -25.19
C GLY A 51 11.68 18.21 -26.52
N PRO A 52 11.58 19.19 -27.44
CA PRO A 52 10.75 19.08 -28.65
C PRO A 52 11.19 17.99 -29.63
N GLU A 53 12.51 17.78 -29.80
CA GLU A 53 13.01 16.78 -30.75
C GLU A 53 12.75 15.34 -30.27
N ALA A 54 12.93 15.11 -28.96
CA ALA A 54 12.68 13.80 -28.36
C ALA A 54 11.17 13.53 -28.25
N SER A 55 10.35 14.54 -27.93
CA SER A 55 8.89 14.40 -27.88
C SER A 55 8.31 14.04 -29.24
N LEU A 56 8.76 14.66 -30.34
CA LEU A 56 8.32 14.29 -31.69
C LEU A 56 8.65 12.84 -32.05
N THR A 57 9.81 12.33 -31.59
CA THR A 57 10.19 10.94 -31.81
C THR A 57 9.30 10.00 -31.00
N ALA A 58 9.04 10.34 -29.74
CA ALA A 58 8.18 9.60 -28.83
C ALA A 58 6.74 9.52 -29.32
N LEU A 59 6.16 10.65 -29.76
CA LEU A 59 4.78 10.74 -30.26
C LEU A 59 4.58 9.86 -31.51
N ARG A 60 5.58 9.77 -32.39
CA ARG A 60 5.52 8.86 -33.56
C ARG A 60 5.63 7.39 -33.18
N ALA A 61 6.40 7.08 -32.14
CA ALA A 61 6.63 5.72 -31.68
C ALA A 61 5.56 5.22 -30.67
N GLY A 62 4.76 6.13 -30.11
CA GLY A 62 3.80 5.85 -29.04
C GLY A 62 4.45 5.56 -27.68
N HIS A 63 5.77 5.71 -27.55
CA HIS A 63 6.51 5.49 -26.30
C HIS A 63 7.89 6.13 -26.36
N ALA A 64 8.53 6.26 -25.20
CA ALA A 64 9.94 6.66 -25.08
C ALA A 64 10.62 5.94 -23.92
N GLU A 65 11.92 5.68 -24.06
CA GLU A 65 12.81 5.31 -22.96
C GLU A 65 13.72 6.50 -22.70
N VAL A 66 13.68 7.04 -21.49
CA VAL A 66 14.37 8.29 -21.14
C VAL A 66 15.06 8.16 -19.79
N PRO A 67 16.09 8.98 -19.49
CA PRO A 67 16.67 9.02 -18.15
C PRO A 67 15.61 9.33 -17.10
N ALA A 68 15.63 8.56 -15.99
CA ALA A 68 14.70 8.78 -14.90
C ALA A 68 14.90 10.17 -14.28
N GLN A 69 13.81 10.91 -14.07
CA GLN A 69 13.86 12.16 -13.30
C GLN A 69 13.73 11.84 -11.80
N PRO A 70 14.55 12.45 -10.93
CA PRO A 70 14.49 12.18 -9.49
C PRO A 70 13.13 12.42 -8.86
N ASP A 71 12.44 13.52 -9.21
CA ASP A 71 11.14 13.86 -8.63
C ASP A 71 10.04 12.87 -9.07
N LEU A 72 10.07 12.43 -10.33
CA LEU A 72 9.17 11.39 -10.83
C LEU A 72 9.48 10.04 -10.18
N ALA A 73 10.75 9.65 -10.06
CA ALA A 73 11.13 8.41 -9.38
C ALA A 73 10.68 8.39 -7.91
N ALA A 74 10.83 9.52 -7.20
CA ALA A 74 10.36 9.67 -5.83
C ALA A 74 8.83 9.55 -5.73
N LEU A 75 8.09 10.22 -6.61
CA LEU A 75 6.63 10.12 -6.65
C LEU A 75 6.17 8.68 -6.95
N ALA A 76 6.74 8.01 -7.96
CA ALA A 76 6.41 6.63 -8.30
C ALA A 76 6.66 5.67 -7.14
N LEU A 77 7.76 5.83 -6.41
CA LEU A 77 8.06 5.03 -5.23
C LEU A 77 7.02 5.25 -4.12
N LEU A 78 6.65 6.49 -3.84
CA LEU A 78 5.66 6.83 -2.81
C LEU A 78 4.29 6.28 -3.14
N LEU A 79 3.83 6.44 -4.38
CA LEU A 79 2.56 5.90 -4.86
C LEU A 79 2.53 4.37 -4.80
N TRP A 80 3.64 3.73 -5.19
CA TRP A 80 3.80 2.30 -5.04
C TRP A 80 3.77 1.87 -3.57
N ALA A 81 4.52 2.54 -2.68
CA ALA A 81 4.59 2.18 -1.27
C ALA A 81 3.23 2.34 -0.55
N ARG A 82 2.48 3.41 -0.87
CA ARG A 82 1.11 3.62 -0.38
C ARG A 82 0.19 2.44 -0.68
N ARG A 83 0.43 1.71 -1.77
CA ARG A 83 -0.45 0.63 -2.22
C ARG A 83 0.10 -0.76 -1.94
N TRP A 84 1.41 -0.93 -1.93
CA TRP A 84 2.06 -2.24 -2.06
C TRP A 84 3.14 -2.51 -1.01
N TRP A 85 3.38 -1.60 -0.07
CA TRP A 85 4.41 -1.82 0.95
C TRP A 85 4.10 -3.07 1.79
N PRO A 86 5.02 -4.07 1.83
CA PRO A 86 4.76 -5.36 2.46
C PRO A 86 5.07 -5.32 3.96
N ALA A 87 4.36 -4.47 4.71
CA ALA A 87 4.52 -4.37 6.16
C ALA A 87 4.32 -5.75 6.82
N SER A 88 5.29 -6.18 7.61
CA SER A 88 5.27 -7.50 8.23
C SER A 88 6.16 -7.54 9.47
N PRO A 89 5.60 -7.42 10.68
CA PRO A 89 6.34 -7.63 11.91
C PRO A 89 7.02 -9.00 11.95
N THR A 90 6.37 -10.02 11.39
CA THR A 90 6.89 -11.40 11.30
C THR A 90 8.17 -11.48 10.48
N LEU A 91 8.21 -10.78 9.34
CA LEU A 91 9.40 -10.71 8.50
C LEU A 91 10.38 -9.64 8.99
N GLY A 92 9.97 -8.77 9.92
CA GLY A 92 10.67 -7.61 10.46
C GLY A 92 10.55 -6.33 9.60
N ILE A 93 9.60 -6.28 8.65
CA ILE A 93 9.43 -5.15 7.72
C ILE A 93 8.53 -4.16 8.43
N PRO A 94 9.00 -2.95 8.76
CA PRO A 94 8.21 -2.00 9.51
C PRO A 94 7.00 -1.53 8.69
N SER A 95 5.91 -1.22 9.39
CA SER A 95 4.78 -0.52 8.77
C SER A 95 5.17 0.93 8.49
N LEU A 96 4.75 1.45 7.34
CA LEU A 96 4.92 2.86 7.01
C LEU A 96 3.62 3.60 7.36
N ASP A 97 3.74 4.67 8.15
CA ASP A 97 2.58 5.46 8.56
C ASP A 97 1.91 6.11 7.32
N PRO A 98 0.61 5.82 7.05
CA PRO A 98 -0.08 6.33 5.88
C PRO A 98 -0.12 7.86 5.81
N ALA A 99 -0.22 8.54 6.97
CA ALA A 99 -0.27 10.00 7.00
C ALA A 99 1.06 10.63 6.55
N LEU A 100 2.20 9.99 6.87
CA LEU A 100 3.51 10.42 6.39
C LEU A 100 3.67 10.16 4.89
N LEU A 101 3.23 8.98 4.41
CA LEU A 101 3.26 8.66 2.98
C LEU A 101 2.41 9.63 2.15
N ASP A 102 1.20 9.96 2.63
CA ASP A 102 0.30 10.91 1.97
C ASP A 102 0.90 12.33 1.94
N LEU A 103 1.51 12.79 3.04
CA LEU A 103 2.19 14.08 3.08
C LEU A 103 3.38 14.13 2.11
N GLU A 104 4.19 13.08 2.08
CA GLU A 104 5.34 13.00 1.17
C GLU A 104 4.89 12.96 -0.28
N ALA A 105 3.85 12.19 -0.59
CA ALA A 105 3.27 12.13 -1.92
C ALA A 105 2.72 13.50 -2.32
N ALA A 106 2.01 14.22 -1.44
CA ALA A 106 1.53 15.58 -1.71
C ALA A 106 2.68 16.51 -2.14
N VAL A 107 3.81 16.49 -1.40
CA VAL A 107 4.98 17.29 -1.76
C VAL A 107 5.62 16.83 -3.07
N ALA A 108 5.75 15.52 -3.30
CA ALA A 108 6.31 14.97 -4.52
C ALA A 108 5.45 15.34 -5.75
N THR A 109 4.13 15.31 -5.63
CA THR A 109 3.18 15.75 -6.67
C THR A 109 3.41 17.22 -7.03
N THR A 110 3.59 18.11 -6.05
CA THR A 110 3.92 19.53 -6.34
C THR A 110 5.25 19.69 -7.05
N ALA A 111 6.26 18.87 -6.72
CA ALA A 111 7.56 18.91 -7.40
C ALA A 111 7.47 18.43 -8.86
N VAL A 112 6.60 17.48 -9.16
CA VAL A 112 6.39 17.00 -10.53
C VAL A 112 5.70 18.05 -11.40
N GLU A 113 4.73 18.80 -10.85
CA GLU A 113 4.13 19.93 -11.57
C GLU A 113 5.17 21.01 -11.94
N ASP A 114 6.18 21.24 -11.08
CA ASP A 114 7.29 22.15 -11.39
C ASP A 114 8.18 21.61 -12.53
N VAL A 115 8.31 20.29 -12.68
CA VAL A 115 9.11 19.64 -13.73
C VAL A 115 8.42 19.73 -15.09
N ALA A 116 7.14 19.39 -15.13
CA ALA A 116 6.35 19.42 -16.35
C ALA A 116 4.88 19.70 -16.01
N GLU A 117 4.50 20.98 -16.08
CA GLU A 117 3.13 21.43 -15.84
C GLU A 117 2.13 20.66 -16.72
N GLY A 118 1.09 20.14 -16.07
CA GLY A 118 0.04 19.36 -16.73
C GLY A 118 0.46 17.93 -17.10
N LEU A 119 1.55 17.43 -16.52
CA LEU A 119 1.95 16.02 -16.70
C LEU A 119 0.95 15.08 -16.04
N LEU A 120 0.50 15.39 -14.82
CA LEU A 120 -0.36 14.49 -14.06
C LEU A 120 -1.81 14.64 -14.51
N ASP A 121 -2.49 13.51 -14.71
CA ASP A 121 -3.93 13.47 -15.06
C ASP A 121 -4.86 13.67 -13.86
N GLY A 122 -4.29 13.71 -12.65
CA GLY A 122 -5.01 13.80 -11.38
C GLY A 122 -5.65 12.49 -10.90
N PHE A 123 -5.40 11.36 -11.57
CA PHE A 123 -6.00 10.07 -11.23
C PHE A 123 -5.57 9.55 -9.84
N GLU A 124 -4.30 9.72 -9.49
CA GLU A 124 -3.75 9.16 -8.24
C GLU A 124 -4.05 9.99 -6.98
N ALA A 125 -4.41 11.27 -7.17
CA ALA A 125 -4.83 12.31 -6.22
C ALA A 125 -4.01 13.61 -6.39
N SER A 126 -4.70 14.73 -6.20
CA SER A 126 -4.10 16.07 -6.16
C SER A 126 -3.30 16.31 -4.87
N PRO A 127 -2.36 17.28 -4.84
CA PRO A 127 -1.67 17.66 -3.60
C PRO A 127 -2.63 18.04 -2.45
N ALA A 128 -3.78 18.64 -2.79
CA ALA A 128 -4.81 19.03 -1.84
C ALA A 128 -5.47 17.80 -1.18
N GLU A 129 -5.91 16.84 -1.99
CA GLU A 129 -6.53 15.60 -1.49
C GLU A 129 -5.57 14.79 -0.63
N LEU A 130 -4.31 14.67 -1.06
CA LEU A 130 -3.26 13.97 -0.30
C LEU A 130 -2.97 14.65 1.04
N PHE A 131 -2.90 15.99 1.06
CA PHE A 131 -2.70 16.72 2.31
C PHE A 131 -3.89 16.58 3.28
N ASP A 132 -5.12 16.61 2.76
CA ASP A 132 -6.32 16.40 3.56
C ASP A 132 -6.37 14.98 4.13
N GLN A 133 -6.05 13.96 3.31
CA GLN A 133 -5.93 12.57 3.73
C GLN A 133 -4.89 12.42 4.85
N ALA A 134 -3.68 12.95 4.66
CA ALA A 134 -2.64 12.94 5.68
C ALA A 134 -3.14 13.56 7.01
N SER A 135 -3.78 14.73 6.92
CA SER A 135 -4.29 15.45 8.08
C SER A 135 -5.36 14.66 8.84
N ASN A 136 -6.28 14.02 8.11
CA ASN A 136 -7.36 13.22 8.68
C ASN A 136 -6.87 11.88 9.26
N SER A 137 -5.81 11.31 8.68
CA SER A 137 -5.14 10.09 9.16
C SER A 137 -4.22 10.32 10.36
N GLY A 138 -4.21 11.52 10.95
CA GLY A 138 -3.49 11.76 12.20
C GLY A 138 -2.03 12.19 12.03
N LEU A 139 -1.68 12.89 10.95
CA LEU A 139 -0.32 13.37 10.64
C LEU A 139 0.44 14.00 11.82
N PHE A 140 -0.24 14.75 12.70
CA PHE A 140 0.43 15.35 13.87
C PHE A 140 1.01 14.31 14.85
N ALA A 141 0.33 13.17 15.02
CA ALA A 141 0.82 12.09 15.86
C ALA A 141 1.96 11.34 15.17
N ALA A 142 1.80 11.03 13.88
CA ALA A 142 2.78 10.36 13.04
C ALA A 142 4.10 11.15 12.90
N ALA A 143 4.04 12.47 12.99
CA ALA A 143 5.21 13.35 12.85
C ALA A 143 6.19 13.31 14.03
N ARG A 144 5.83 12.70 15.16
CA ARG A 144 6.64 12.71 16.40
C ARG A 144 8.10 12.25 16.23
N PRO A 145 8.42 11.22 15.43
CA PRO A 145 9.80 10.75 15.25
C PRO A 145 10.63 11.66 14.34
N VAL A 146 9.96 12.49 13.54
CA VAL A 146 10.53 13.30 12.45
C VAL A 146 9.90 14.71 12.34
N PRO A 147 9.72 15.46 13.46
CA PRO A 147 8.87 16.64 13.48
C PRO A 147 9.44 17.79 12.64
N GLY A 148 10.76 17.89 12.56
CA GLY A 148 11.44 18.93 11.79
C GLY A 148 11.26 18.75 10.28
N GLU A 149 11.38 17.52 9.80
CA GLU A 149 11.23 17.15 8.40
C GLU A 149 9.77 17.23 7.93
N VAL A 150 8.80 16.89 8.79
CA VAL A 150 7.37 17.11 8.53
C VAL A 150 7.06 18.61 8.47
N ARG A 151 7.56 19.39 9.44
CA ARG A 151 7.36 20.85 9.47
C ARG A 151 7.84 21.52 8.17
N LEU A 152 9.01 21.13 7.66
CA LEU A 152 9.54 21.66 6.40
C LEU A 152 8.61 21.37 5.21
N ARG A 153 8.07 20.14 5.15
CA ARG A 153 7.12 19.74 4.09
C ARG A 153 5.81 20.50 4.19
N CYS A 154 5.25 20.65 5.39
CA CYS A 154 4.05 21.46 5.62
C CYS A 154 4.26 22.93 5.23
N ALA A 155 5.43 23.50 5.52
CA ALA A 155 5.77 24.86 5.08
C ALA A 155 5.84 24.98 3.55
N ARG A 156 6.41 23.99 2.86
CA ARG A 156 6.43 23.94 1.38
C ARG A 156 5.03 23.85 0.80
N LEU A 157 4.19 22.96 1.31
CA LEU A 157 2.79 22.83 0.87
C LEU A 157 1.99 24.10 1.15
N SER A 158 2.20 24.75 2.30
CA SER A 158 1.54 26.01 2.63
C SER A 158 1.83 27.09 1.57
N ALA A 159 3.09 27.27 1.20
CA ALA A 159 3.48 28.21 0.15
C ALA A 159 2.92 27.83 -1.23
N TRP A 160 2.87 26.53 -1.53
CA TRP A 160 2.27 26.06 -2.79
C TRP A 160 0.76 26.33 -2.82
N PHE A 161 0.02 25.98 -1.78
CA PHE A 161 -1.43 26.25 -1.69
C PHE A 161 -1.75 27.75 -1.80
N ASP A 162 -0.95 28.61 -1.15
CA ASP A 162 -1.07 30.07 -1.26
C ASP A 162 -0.90 30.53 -2.72
N SER A 163 0.06 29.96 -3.46
CA SER A 163 0.24 30.26 -4.89
C SER A 163 -0.91 29.77 -5.79
N GLN A 164 -1.70 28.80 -5.31
CA GLN A 164 -2.88 28.27 -5.98
C GLN A 164 -4.18 28.94 -5.51
N ASP A 165 -4.08 30.05 -4.75
CA ASP A 165 -5.21 30.75 -4.11
C ASP A 165 -6.05 29.86 -3.15
N ASP A 166 -5.50 28.75 -2.65
CA ASP A 166 -6.13 27.89 -1.63
C ASP A 166 -5.68 28.29 -0.22
N LEU A 167 -6.20 29.44 0.22
CA LEU A 167 -5.86 30.02 1.53
C LEU A 167 -6.23 29.09 2.70
N VAL A 168 -7.29 28.29 2.57
CA VAL A 168 -7.76 27.40 3.65
C VAL A 168 -6.72 26.32 3.92
N ARG A 169 -6.22 25.66 2.87
CA ARG A 169 -5.18 24.64 3.03
C ARG A 169 -3.82 25.25 3.33
N ALA A 170 -3.52 26.43 2.79
CA ALA A 170 -2.31 27.16 3.12
C ALA A 170 -2.20 27.43 4.64
N GLU A 171 -3.28 27.95 5.24
CA GLU A 171 -3.36 28.19 6.68
C GLU A 171 -3.34 26.91 7.51
N ALA A 172 -4.03 25.85 7.05
CA ALA A 172 -4.01 24.56 7.73
C ALA A 172 -2.60 23.94 7.79
N ALA A 173 -1.87 23.94 6.66
CA ALA A 173 -0.51 23.46 6.58
C ALA A 173 0.46 24.30 7.43
N ALA A 174 0.32 25.63 7.40
CA ALA A 174 1.09 26.53 8.27
C ALA A 174 0.80 26.30 9.76
N GLY A 175 -0.47 26.12 10.12
CA GLY A 175 -0.90 25.83 11.49
C GLY A 175 -0.33 24.51 12.01
N LEU A 176 -0.27 23.47 11.17
CA LEU A 176 0.38 22.22 11.52
C LEU A 176 1.88 22.38 11.71
N ALA A 177 2.56 23.09 10.81
CA ALA A 177 3.99 23.38 10.91
C ALA A 177 4.33 24.14 12.22
N ALA A 178 3.55 25.16 12.57
CA ALA A 178 3.71 25.92 13.81
C ALA A 178 3.47 25.07 15.06
N ARG A 179 2.49 24.17 15.03
CA ARG A 179 2.27 23.22 16.13
C ARG A 179 3.46 22.30 16.32
N LEU A 180 4.03 21.76 15.24
CA LEU A 180 5.19 20.87 15.30
C LEU A 180 6.46 21.56 15.80
N GLU A 181 6.62 22.87 15.56
CA GLU A 181 7.71 23.66 16.12
C GLU A 181 7.69 23.69 17.67
N SER A 182 6.51 23.65 18.26
CA SER A 182 6.32 23.64 19.72
C SER A 182 6.42 22.25 20.36
N VAL A 183 6.61 21.19 19.57
CA VAL A 183 6.69 19.81 20.07
C VAL A 183 8.06 19.57 20.68
N ALA A 184 8.10 19.48 22.01
CA ALA A 184 9.22 18.86 22.72
C ALA A 184 9.24 17.34 22.45
N PRO A 185 10.42 16.67 22.45
CA PRO A 185 10.49 15.22 22.31
C PRO A 185 9.63 14.55 23.40
N GLY A 186 8.49 13.98 22.99
CA GLY A 186 7.46 13.49 23.89
C GLY A 186 7.69 12.03 24.25
N ARG A 187 7.66 11.71 25.56
CA ARG A 187 7.71 10.33 26.06
C ARG A 187 6.44 9.53 25.76
N ARG A 188 6.70 8.25 25.50
CA ARG A 188 5.87 7.05 25.28
C ARG A 188 4.47 7.02 25.92
N ALA A 189 3.50 6.55 25.14
CA ALA A 189 2.32 5.83 25.62
C ALA A 189 2.37 4.43 25.01
N TYR A 190 2.38 3.41 25.87
CA TYR A 190 2.47 2.00 25.47
C TYR A 190 1.10 1.34 25.56
N ALA A 191 0.74 0.55 24.55
CA ALA A 191 -0.29 -0.48 24.65
C ALA A 191 0.34 -1.82 24.25
N LEU A 192 0.60 -2.66 25.26
CA LEU A 192 1.00 -4.06 25.10
C LEU A 192 -0.26 -4.87 24.80
N ALA A 193 -0.40 -5.39 23.59
CA ALA A 193 -1.35 -6.45 23.29
C ALA A 193 -0.70 -7.81 23.59
N ALA A 194 -1.16 -8.47 24.65
CA ALA A 194 -0.78 -9.85 24.95
C ALA A 194 -1.64 -10.81 24.12
N GLY A 195 -1.06 -11.45 23.12
CA GLY A 195 -1.70 -12.52 22.38
C GLY A 195 -1.80 -13.80 23.21
N SER A 196 -3.02 -14.31 23.38
CA SER A 196 -3.28 -15.67 23.88
C SER A 196 -3.59 -16.55 22.67
N GLY A 197 -2.84 -17.64 22.49
CA GLY A 197 -2.97 -18.53 21.32
C GLY A 197 -4.29 -19.31 21.28
N PRO A 198 -4.71 -19.79 20.09
CA PRO A 198 -5.96 -20.52 19.96
C PRO A 198 -5.89 -21.90 20.61
N GLY A 199 -7.00 -22.28 21.23
CA GLY A 199 -7.19 -23.51 21.97
C GLY A 199 -7.52 -24.72 21.09
N ALA A 200 -7.03 -25.88 21.56
CA ALA A 200 -7.48 -27.26 21.37
C ALA A 200 -8.18 -27.67 20.05
N SER A 201 -7.51 -28.60 19.35
CA SER A 201 -8.08 -29.48 18.31
C SER A 201 -9.29 -30.27 18.83
N GLY A 202 -10.44 -30.16 18.16
CA GLY A 202 -11.68 -30.84 18.52
C GLY A 202 -12.22 -31.77 17.43
N GLU A 203 -12.82 -32.90 17.84
CA GLU A 203 -13.68 -33.77 17.03
C GLU A 203 -14.66 -32.95 16.15
N GLY A 204 -14.82 -33.33 14.87
CA GLY A 204 -15.80 -32.73 13.96
C GLY A 204 -15.24 -31.82 12.87
N VAL A 205 -13.92 -31.71 12.69
CA VAL A 205 -13.32 -31.01 11.54
C VAL A 205 -13.56 -31.82 10.25
N LEU A 206 -14.19 -31.19 9.25
CA LEU A 206 -14.42 -31.74 7.92
C LEU A 206 -13.26 -31.44 6.97
N ALA A 207 -12.73 -30.21 7.05
CA ALA A 207 -11.56 -29.75 6.29
C ALA A 207 -10.86 -28.63 7.04
N GLU A 208 -9.55 -28.46 6.81
CA GLU A 208 -8.77 -27.35 7.34
C GLU A 208 -7.62 -27.02 6.39
N GLY A 209 -7.10 -25.80 6.51
CA GLY A 209 -5.99 -25.36 5.68
C GLY A 209 -5.40 -24.03 6.12
N ARG A 210 -4.37 -23.64 5.36
CA ARG A 210 -3.73 -22.33 5.46
C ARG A 210 -3.75 -21.65 4.10
N ALA A 211 -3.77 -20.33 4.13
CA ALA A 211 -3.64 -19.49 2.95
C ALA A 211 -2.81 -18.24 3.30
N SER A 212 -2.30 -17.60 2.27
CA SER A 212 -1.63 -16.31 2.38
C SER A 212 -2.55 -15.20 1.92
N VAL A 213 -2.38 -14.01 2.50
CA VAL A 213 -3.07 -12.81 2.03
C VAL A 213 -2.48 -12.38 0.69
N ASP A 214 -3.33 -12.22 -0.31
CA ASP A 214 -2.97 -11.56 -1.56
C ASP A 214 -3.09 -10.04 -1.36
N TRP A 215 -1.95 -9.35 -1.28
CA TRP A 215 -1.92 -7.91 -1.00
C TRP A 215 -2.67 -7.08 -2.04
N ALA A 216 -2.90 -7.62 -3.25
CA ALA A 216 -3.68 -6.95 -4.29
C ALA A 216 -5.18 -6.89 -3.99
N ARG A 217 -5.66 -7.74 -3.09
CA ARG A 217 -7.08 -7.91 -2.79
C ARG A 217 -7.51 -7.24 -1.49
N VAL A 218 -6.57 -6.77 -0.68
CA VAL A 218 -6.85 -6.12 0.60
C VAL A 218 -6.42 -4.65 0.57
N PRO A 219 -7.02 -3.77 1.40
CA PRO A 219 -6.50 -2.42 1.55
C PRO A 219 -5.05 -2.47 2.07
N PRO A 220 -4.19 -1.54 1.63
CA PRO A 220 -2.79 -1.51 2.05
C PRO A 220 -2.66 -1.26 3.55
N GLY A 221 -1.64 -1.84 4.17
CA GLY A 221 -1.30 -1.58 5.58
C GLY A 221 -2.23 -2.21 6.62
N ILE A 222 -3.20 -3.03 6.23
CA ILE A 222 -4.18 -3.65 7.15
C ILE A 222 -3.71 -4.98 7.72
N LEU A 223 -3.03 -5.81 6.93
CA LEU A 223 -2.65 -7.18 7.28
C LEU A 223 -1.15 -7.40 7.12
N ASP A 224 -0.58 -8.26 7.96
CA ASP A 224 0.79 -8.74 7.86
C ASP A 224 1.03 -9.41 6.50
N ALA A 225 2.03 -8.91 5.78
CA ALA A 225 2.42 -9.37 4.47
C ALA A 225 3.05 -10.77 4.44
N ALA A 226 3.33 -11.38 5.59
CA ALA A 226 3.87 -12.73 5.68
C ALA A 226 2.97 -13.78 5.01
N GLU A 227 3.60 -14.88 4.56
CA GLU A 227 2.89 -16.04 4.01
C GLU A 227 2.21 -16.85 5.12
N ASP A 228 1.17 -17.60 4.76
CA ASP A 228 0.43 -18.53 5.64
C ASP A 228 -0.18 -17.86 6.89
N THR A 229 -0.52 -16.57 6.81
CA THR A 229 -1.16 -15.78 7.89
C THR A 229 -2.64 -16.06 8.06
N VAL A 230 -3.27 -16.75 7.11
CA VAL A 230 -4.68 -17.14 7.18
C VAL A 230 -4.80 -18.61 7.52
N THR A 231 -5.54 -18.91 8.57
CA THR A 231 -5.94 -20.27 8.93
C THR A 231 -7.44 -20.41 8.81
N TRP A 232 -7.90 -21.54 8.26
CA TRP A 232 -9.33 -21.80 8.13
C TRP A 232 -9.64 -23.25 8.42
N ARG A 233 -10.87 -23.49 8.87
CA ARG A 233 -11.42 -24.82 9.09
C ARG A 233 -12.91 -24.84 8.82
N ILE A 234 -13.37 -25.96 8.30
CA ILE A 234 -14.78 -26.28 8.16
C ILE A 234 -15.11 -27.32 9.23
N VAL A 235 -16.01 -26.98 10.15
CA VAL A 235 -16.41 -27.84 11.26
C VAL A 235 -17.86 -28.28 11.09
N ALA A 236 -18.13 -29.54 11.41
CA ALA A 236 -19.48 -30.05 11.54
C ALA A 236 -20.07 -29.58 12.88
N THR A 237 -21.17 -28.84 12.82
CA THR A 237 -21.97 -28.49 14.01
C THR A 237 -23.24 -29.34 14.06
N PRO A 238 -23.98 -29.38 15.19
CA PRO A 238 -25.26 -30.09 15.27
C PRO A 238 -26.32 -29.61 14.28
N ALA A 239 -26.22 -28.37 13.79
CA ALA A 239 -27.21 -27.77 12.90
C ALA A 239 -26.79 -27.77 11.42
N ALA A 240 -25.51 -27.53 11.12
CA ALA A 240 -24.94 -27.45 9.78
C ALA A 240 -23.40 -27.51 9.81
N ALA A 241 -22.76 -27.62 8.64
CA ALA A 241 -21.31 -27.38 8.55
C ALA A 241 -21.05 -25.86 8.57
N ARG A 242 -19.95 -25.43 9.19
CA ARG A 242 -19.58 -24.03 9.37
C ARG A 242 -18.14 -23.80 8.96
N LEU A 243 -17.90 -22.77 8.15
CA LEU A 243 -16.58 -22.22 7.88
C LEU A 243 -16.19 -21.29 9.03
N GLU A 244 -14.98 -21.48 9.55
CA GLU A 244 -14.34 -20.60 10.52
C GLU A 244 -13.00 -20.14 9.95
N VAL A 245 -12.76 -18.83 9.95
CA VAL A 245 -11.59 -18.18 9.38
C VAL A 245 -10.94 -17.30 10.43
N GLU A 246 -9.62 -17.42 10.55
CA GLU A 246 -8.78 -16.57 11.39
C GLU A 246 -7.63 -16.03 10.53
N VAL A 247 -7.40 -14.72 10.58
CA VAL A 247 -6.32 -14.02 9.90
C VAL A 247 -5.44 -13.37 10.98
N ALA A 248 -4.23 -13.87 11.12
CA ALA A 248 -3.26 -13.33 12.06
C ALA A 248 -2.61 -12.05 11.51
N GLY A 249 -2.05 -11.23 12.41
CA GLY A 249 -1.23 -10.08 12.03
C GLY A 249 -2.02 -8.88 11.52
N ALA A 250 -3.17 -8.58 12.13
CA ALA A 250 -3.85 -7.31 11.87
C ALA A 250 -2.96 -6.13 12.30
N LEU A 251 -2.76 -5.17 11.40
CA LEU A 251 -1.99 -3.95 11.61
C LEU A 251 -2.90 -2.75 11.85
N ASP A 252 -4.10 -2.76 11.27
CA ASP A 252 -5.16 -1.76 11.47
C ASP A 252 -6.55 -2.39 11.27
N ASP A 253 -7.60 -1.63 11.60
CA ASP A 253 -8.99 -2.05 11.44
C ASP A 253 -9.50 -1.81 10.00
N ALA A 254 -10.31 -2.75 9.48
CA ALA A 254 -10.91 -2.67 8.16
C ALA A 254 -12.10 -3.62 8.01
N SER A 255 -13.03 -3.30 7.11
CA SER A 255 -14.07 -4.25 6.70
C SER A 255 -13.50 -5.24 5.68
N LEU A 256 -13.36 -6.51 6.10
CA LEU A 256 -12.81 -7.59 5.27
C LEU A 256 -13.81 -8.74 5.12
N THR A 257 -13.64 -9.53 4.07
CA THR A 257 -14.44 -10.74 3.81
C THR A 257 -13.51 -11.85 3.36
N ALA A 258 -13.70 -13.05 3.89
CA ALA A 258 -13.05 -14.27 3.42
C ALA A 258 -14.01 -15.07 2.54
N VAL A 259 -13.56 -15.47 1.36
CA VAL A 259 -14.34 -16.23 0.39
C VAL A 259 -13.67 -17.59 0.19
N ALA A 260 -14.39 -18.65 0.54
CA ALA A 260 -13.97 -20.02 0.27
C ALA A 260 -14.40 -20.42 -1.14
N THR A 261 -13.47 -21.00 -1.89
CA THR A 261 -13.66 -21.37 -3.29
C THR A 261 -13.24 -22.82 -3.53
N HIS A 262 -13.85 -23.41 -4.55
CA HIS A 262 -13.47 -24.72 -5.07
C HIS A 262 -13.47 -24.66 -6.60
N ASP A 263 -12.36 -25.05 -7.22
CA ASP A 263 -12.15 -24.91 -8.67
C ASP A 263 -12.43 -23.48 -9.19
N GLY A 264 -12.17 -22.47 -8.34
CA GLY A 264 -12.39 -21.05 -8.63
C GLY A 264 -13.82 -20.54 -8.37
N GLU A 265 -14.77 -21.42 -8.03
CA GLU A 265 -16.16 -21.04 -7.75
C GLU A 265 -16.37 -20.81 -6.24
N PRO A 266 -16.93 -19.66 -5.83
CA PRO A 266 -17.20 -19.38 -4.42
C PRO A 266 -18.36 -20.25 -3.91
N PHE A 267 -18.20 -20.80 -2.71
CA PHE A 267 -19.25 -21.57 -2.04
C PHE A 267 -19.54 -21.11 -0.60
N ALA A 268 -18.74 -20.21 -0.04
CA ALA A 268 -19.01 -19.59 1.25
C ALA A 268 -18.31 -18.23 1.39
N GLU A 269 -18.94 -17.31 2.11
CA GLU A 269 -18.40 -15.98 2.41
C GLU A 269 -18.57 -15.69 3.90
N ALA A 270 -17.46 -15.32 4.56
CA ALA A 270 -17.43 -14.94 5.96
C ALA A 270 -16.98 -13.49 6.10
N ALA A 271 -17.84 -12.62 6.64
CA ALA A 271 -17.41 -11.31 7.09
C ALA A 271 -16.40 -11.47 8.23
N LEU A 272 -15.32 -10.70 8.18
CA LEU A 272 -14.24 -10.76 9.15
C LEU A 272 -14.28 -9.51 10.03
N ASP A 273 -14.29 -9.71 11.34
CA ASP A 273 -14.25 -8.65 12.34
C ASP A 273 -12.91 -8.66 13.08
N LEU A 274 -12.40 -7.47 13.40
CA LEU A 274 -11.16 -7.34 14.17
C LEU A 274 -11.38 -7.76 15.63
N GLY A 275 -10.65 -8.78 16.06
CA GLY A 275 -10.59 -9.27 17.43
C GLY A 275 -9.21 -9.06 18.06
N SER A 276 -9.02 -9.59 19.27
CA SER A 276 -7.76 -9.44 20.02
C SER A 276 -6.57 -10.22 19.43
N ALA A 277 -6.82 -11.16 18.52
CA ALA A 277 -5.80 -12.02 17.91
C ALA A 277 -5.60 -11.75 16.40
N GLY A 278 -6.29 -10.75 15.85
CA GLY A 278 -6.39 -10.51 14.41
C GLY A 278 -7.85 -10.54 13.94
N PHE A 279 -8.06 -10.67 12.65
CA PHE A 279 -9.41 -10.75 12.09
C PHE A 279 -9.96 -12.17 12.20
N ALA A 280 -11.23 -12.31 12.54
CA ALA A 280 -11.90 -13.61 12.58
C ALA A 280 -13.33 -13.51 12.04
N GLY A 281 -13.81 -14.60 11.45
CA GLY A 281 -15.17 -14.65 10.92
C GLY A 281 -15.67 -16.07 10.78
N THR A 282 -16.99 -16.21 10.73
CA THR A 282 -17.66 -17.50 10.56
C THR A 282 -18.81 -17.40 9.57
N ALA A 283 -19.04 -18.46 8.80
CA ALA A 283 -20.16 -18.57 7.89
C ALA A 283 -20.76 -19.98 7.93
N ASP A 284 -22.09 -20.08 8.06
CA ASP A 284 -22.78 -21.37 7.93
C ASP A 284 -22.82 -21.77 6.45
N LEU A 285 -22.47 -23.02 6.15
CA LEU A 285 -22.50 -23.56 4.79
C LEU A 285 -23.92 -23.98 4.41
N ASP A 286 -24.28 -23.75 3.16
CA ASP A 286 -25.49 -24.33 2.59
C ASP A 286 -25.33 -25.85 2.38
N GLU A 287 -26.40 -26.52 1.94
CA GLU A 287 -26.33 -27.97 1.71
C GLU A 287 -25.29 -28.38 0.65
N ALA A 288 -25.02 -27.54 -0.35
CA ALA A 288 -24.08 -27.83 -1.41
C ALA A 288 -22.64 -27.72 -0.90
N GLY A 289 -22.31 -26.63 -0.21
CA GLY A 289 -21.02 -26.41 0.46
C GLY A 289 -20.75 -27.45 1.54
N ALA A 290 -21.77 -27.88 2.30
CA ALA A 290 -21.61 -28.95 3.28
C ALA A 290 -21.28 -30.32 2.64
N ARG A 291 -21.94 -30.67 1.52
CA ARG A 291 -21.60 -31.88 0.75
C ARG A 291 -20.20 -31.82 0.17
N LEU A 292 -19.82 -30.64 -0.32
CA LEU A 292 -18.49 -30.40 -0.86
C LEU A 292 -17.42 -30.60 0.22
N ALA A 293 -17.57 -29.93 1.38
CA ALA A 293 -16.64 -30.04 2.50
C ALA A 293 -16.52 -31.47 3.08
N ALA A 294 -17.59 -32.27 3.01
CA ALA A 294 -17.59 -33.65 3.46
C ALA A 294 -16.92 -34.63 2.47
N THR A 295 -16.54 -34.18 1.27
CA THR A 295 -15.92 -35.03 0.26
C THR A 295 -14.41 -35.14 0.52
N PRO A 296 -13.89 -36.35 0.83
CA PRO A 296 -12.48 -36.53 1.14
C PRO A 296 -11.57 -36.16 -0.04
N ALA A 297 -10.42 -35.57 0.26
CA ALA A 297 -9.36 -35.20 -0.69
C ALA A 297 -9.67 -34.06 -1.66
N LEU A 298 -10.82 -33.38 -1.53
CA LEU A 298 -11.03 -32.09 -2.20
C LEU A 298 -10.12 -31.03 -1.59
N ARG A 299 -9.68 -30.11 -2.44
CA ARG A 299 -8.92 -28.92 -2.04
C ARG A 299 -9.84 -27.71 -2.13
N PHE A 300 -9.74 -26.86 -1.13
CA PHE A 300 -10.43 -25.61 -1.04
C PHE A 300 -9.39 -24.51 -0.95
N ASP A 301 -9.64 -23.42 -1.65
CA ASP A 301 -8.83 -22.22 -1.58
C ASP A 301 -9.62 -21.15 -0.82
N LEU A 302 -8.91 -20.28 -0.12
CA LEU A 302 -9.51 -19.18 0.63
C LEU A 302 -8.87 -17.87 0.20
N VAL A 303 -9.71 -16.91 -0.18
CA VAL A 303 -9.30 -15.56 -0.58
C VAL A 303 -9.80 -14.56 0.45
N VAL A 304 -8.94 -13.67 0.93
CA VAL A 304 -9.32 -12.56 1.82
C VAL A 304 -9.33 -11.25 1.04
N GLY A 305 -10.39 -10.46 1.20
CA GLY A 305 -10.58 -9.19 0.51
C GLY A 305 -11.40 -9.31 -0.78
N ALA A 306 -11.07 -8.51 -1.79
CA ALA A 306 -11.76 -8.48 -3.07
C ALA A 306 -11.60 -9.82 -3.83
N ALA A 307 -12.67 -10.61 -3.89
CA ALA A 307 -12.70 -11.91 -4.58
C ALA A 307 -13.16 -11.82 -6.06
N GLY A 308 -13.40 -10.60 -6.58
CA GLY A 308 -13.82 -10.40 -7.97
C GLY A 308 -12.82 -10.96 -8.98
N GLN A 309 -13.33 -11.55 -10.06
CA GLN A 309 -12.53 -12.14 -11.15
C GLN A 309 -11.66 -11.13 -11.90
N ASP A 310 -11.99 -9.83 -11.82
CA ASP A 310 -11.27 -8.74 -12.49
C ASP A 310 -10.00 -8.27 -11.75
N VAL A 311 -9.78 -8.73 -10.51
CA VAL A 311 -8.56 -8.42 -9.76
C VAL A 311 -7.52 -9.49 -10.09
N GLU A 312 -6.51 -9.14 -10.89
CA GLU A 312 -5.32 -9.99 -11.05
C GLU A 312 -4.59 -10.03 -9.70
N GLY A 313 -4.35 -11.25 -9.19
CA GLY A 313 -3.73 -11.45 -7.88
C GLY A 313 -2.21 -11.61 -7.95
N THR A 314 -1.54 -11.50 -6.80
CA THR A 314 -0.10 -11.79 -6.69
C THR A 314 0.19 -13.28 -6.53
N THR A 315 1.26 -13.76 -7.15
CA THR A 315 1.78 -15.11 -6.87
C THR A 315 2.71 -15.09 -5.64
N PRO A 316 2.94 -16.23 -4.96
CA PRO A 316 3.94 -16.31 -3.89
C PRO A 316 5.35 -15.90 -4.34
N GLN A 317 5.70 -16.17 -5.60
CA GLN A 317 6.98 -15.75 -6.18
C GLN A 317 7.07 -14.22 -6.29
N ASP A 318 5.98 -13.56 -6.71
CA ASP A 318 5.93 -12.10 -6.81
C ASP A 318 6.13 -11.47 -5.43
N ARG A 319 5.41 -11.96 -4.41
CA ARG A 319 5.50 -11.46 -3.04
C ARG A 319 6.90 -11.68 -2.45
N ALA A 320 7.50 -12.84 -2.66
CA ALA A 320 8.85 -13.13 -2.19
C ALA A 320 9.92 -12.22 -2.82
N GLU A 321 9.79 -11.91 -4.13
CA GLU A 321 10.67 -10.98 -4.82
C GLU A 321 10.53 -9.56 -4.25
N VAL A 322 9.29 -9.08 -4.06
CA VAL A 322 9.02 -7.75 -3.47
C VAL A 322 9.58 -7.65 -2.05
N VAL A 323 9.34 -8.65 -1.19
CA VAL A 323 9.90 -8.73 0.17
C VAL A 323 11.42 -8.66 0.13
N SER A 324 12.07 -9.40 -0.79
CA SER A 324 13.52 -9.39 -0.92
C SER A 324 14.07 -8.02 -1.33
N LEU A 325 13.38 -7.31 -2.22
CA LEU A 325 13.78 -5.96 -2.65
C LEU A 325 13.62 -4.94 -1.53
N VAL A 326 12.50 -4.97 -0.80
CA VAL A 326 12.24 -4.08 0.34
C VAL A 326 13.25 -4.33 1.47
N ARG A 327 13.58 -5.60 1.75
CA ARG A 327 14.64 -5.99 2.68
C ARG A 327 16.00 -5.42 2.31
N ALA A 328 16.36 -5.45 1.03
CA ALA A 328 17.61 -4.87 0.56
C ALA A 328 17.62 -3.34 0.71
N ARG A 329 16.46 -2.70 0.53
CA ARG A 329 16.28 -1.26 0.67
C ARG A 329 16.49 -0.75 2.09
N GLU A 330 16.12 -1.52 3.11
CA GLU A 330 16.35 -1.16 4.53
C GLU A 330 17.84 -0.90 4.83
N ALA A 331 18.76 -1.53 4.10
CA ALA A 331 20.20 -1.34 4.26
C ALA A 331 20.73 -0.06 3.56
N LEU A 332 19.90 0.68 2.82
CA LEU A 332 20.32 1.90 2.14
C LEU A 332 20.55 3.05 3.13
N PRO A 333 21.41 4.03 2.77
CA PRO A 333 21.64 5.20 3.60
C PRO A 333 20.34 6.01 3.87
N PRO A 334 20.18 6.61 5.07
CA PRO A 334 18.97 7.36 5.43
C PRO A 334 18.62 8.55 4.50
N GLN A 335 19.52 8.99 3.64
CA GLN A 335 19.28 10.06 2.67
C GLN A 335 18.45 9.57 1.48
N VAL A 336 18.47 8.27 1.19
CA VAL A 336 17.73 7.62 0.09
C VAL A 336 16.36 7.10 0.56
N GLN A 337 16.20 6.94 1.87
CA GLN A 337 14.95 6.53 2.50
C GLN A 337 13.94 7.68 2.52
N THR A 338 12.66 7.33 2.40
CA THR A 338 11.53 8.23 2.58
C THR A 338 11.45 8.73 4.02
N LEU A 339 10.67 9.78 4.27
CA LEU A 339 10.34 10.22 5.62
C LEU A 339 9.62 9.13 6.41
N ALA A 340 8.66 8.44 5.80
CA ALA A 340 7.92 7.36 6.44
C ALA A 340 8.86 6.21 6.86
N GLU A 341 9.79 5.81 6.00
CA GLU A 341 10.81 4.78 6.32
C GLU A 341 11.68 5.19 7.52
N ARG A 342 12.13 6.45 7.53
CA ARG A 342 12.95 6.98 8.63
C ARG A 342 12.18 7.13 9.93
N ALA A 343 10.90 7.51 9.86
CA ALA A 343 10.05 7.60 11.04
C ALA A 343 9.89 6.22 11.67
N ALA A 344 9.56 5.21 10.85
CA ALA A 344 9.40 3.84 11.30
C ALA A 344 10.71 3.25 11.88
N SER A 345 11.86 3.58 11.29
CA SER A 345 13.17 3.15 11.80
C SER A 345 13.49 3.80 13.16
N ARG A 346 13.19 5.09 13.33
CA ARG A 346 13.40 5.79 14.62
C ARG A 346 12.48 5.29 15.72
N ASP A 347 11.24 4.93 15.36
CA ASP A 347 10.31 4.31 16.32
C ASP A 347 10.82 2.94 16.79
N ALA A 348 11.39 2.14 15.89
CA ALA A 348 11.97 0.83 16.24
C ALA A 348 13.21 0.95 17.14
N ASP A 349 14.12 1.90 16.86
CA ASP A 349 15.31 2.15 17.69
C ASP A 349 14.94 2.64 19.10
N GLU A 350 13.76 3.26 19.27
CA GLU A 350 13.24 3.68 20.57
C GLU A 350 12.54 2.55 21.36
N GLU A 351 12.36 1.36 20.76
CA GLU A 351 11.75 0.17 21.37
C GLU A 351 12.77 -0.73 22.09
N PHE A 352 14.06 -0.67 21.72
CA PHE A 352 15.18 -1.41 22.32
C PHE A 352 15.99 -0.61 23.36
#